data_AF-A0A0S8I2S9-F1
#
_entry.id   AF-A0A0S8I2S9-F1
#
_cell.length_a   1.000
_cell.length_b   1.000
_cell.length_c   1.000
_cell.angle_alpha   90.00
_cell.angle_beta   90.00
_cell.angle_gamma   90.00
#
_symmetry.space_group_name_H-M   'P 1'
#
loop_
_entity.id
_entity.type
_entity.pdbx_description
1 polymer ?
#
loop_
_entity_poly.entity_id
_entity_poly.type
_entity_poly.pdbx_seq_one_letter_code
_entity_poly.pdbx_strand_id
1 'polypeptide(L)'
;MIIWGSKGKSKTIGTGTFYCPHCKSHQLFKHEEVSKYFTLYFIPLIKTEKLGEYIECQTCFKTFKPEVLQYGRQVDGGMDTYSSGLQSTSSSVQSTIQPHTSTHPYTQTSYQQASQPDKLYSFVKVIFGLVGAIFIFSIFYYLSSSASSDSNSSMCAGQAVDRWFDQSYAILEDSDADYELIDSIQYYSDFSPLASRAENRYSEHKRLEAPACLQEIKNLSDQYFFTEWKMYQAASQGDLDVAVDYETEMVSIADQIVLEMDSLFEGQ
;
A
#
# COMPACT_ATOMS: atom_id res chain seq x y z
N MET A 1 19.56 0.73 -29.95
CA MET A 1 18.72 -0.40 -29.49
C MET A 1 17.29 0.07 -29.31
N ILE A 2 16.31 -0.80 -29.60
CA ILE A 2 14.91 -0.60 -29.20
C ILE A 2 14.70 -1.46 -27.96
N ILE A 3 14.16 -0.88 -26.89
CA ILE A 3 13.83 -1.59 -25.65
C ILE A 3 12.31 -1.72 -25.60
N TRP A 4 11.81 -2.95 -25.50
CA TRP A 4 10.39 -3.26 -25.39
C TRP A 4 10.13 -4.15 -24.17
N GLY A 5 8.95 -4.01 -23.58
CA GLY A 5 8.53 -4.78 -22.40
C GLY A 5 7.02 -4.76 -22.19
N SER A 6 6.58 -5.19 -21.01
CA SER A 6 5.19 -5.09 -20.62
C SER A 6 5.05 -4.76 -19.13
N LYS A 7 4.15 -3.84 -18.77
CA LYS A 7 3.88 -3.42 -17.39
C LYS A 7 2.40 -3.61 -17.04
N GLY A 8 2.10 -4.12 -15.84
CA GLY A 8 0.74 -4.17 -15.31
C GLY A 8 0.30 -2.78 -14.84
N LYS A 9 -0.98 -2.44 -15.01
CA LYS A 9 -1.62 -1.25 -14.46
C LYS A 9 -3.00 -1.60 -13.92
N SER A 10 -3.29 -1.15 -12.71
CA SER A 10 -4.63 -1.21 -12.13
C SER A 10 -5.38 0.09 -12.40
N LYS A 11 -6.69 -0.01 -12.65
CA LYS A 11 -7.58 1.14 -12.79
C LYS A 11 -8.82 0.90 -11.94
N THR A 12 -9.18 1.86 -11.10
CA THR A 12 -10.46 1.82 -10.39
C THR A 12 -11.60 1.98 -11.40
N ILE A 13 -12.46 0.97 -11.49
CA ILE A 13 -13.64 0.90 -12.37
C ILE A 13 -14.96 1.06 -11.60
N GLY A 14 -14.93 1.01 -10.27
CA GLY A 14 -16.10 1.25 -9.44
C GLY A 14 -15.76 1.45 -7.97
N THR A 15 -16.70 2.03 -7.22
CA THR A 15 -16.64 2.16 -5.76
C THR A 15 -18.02 1.90 -5.18
N GLY A 16 -18.08 1.54 -3.90
CA GLY A 16 -19.36 1.30 -3.22
C GLY A 16 -19.17 0.76 -1.81
N THR A 17 -20.21 0.15 -1.25
CA THR A 17 -20.15 -0.56 0.02
C THR A 17 -20.39 -2.06 -0.18
N PHE A 18 -19.70 -2.89 0.59
CA PHE A 18 -19.87 -4.34 0.60
C PHE A 18 -19.68 -4.89 2.01
N TYR A 19 -20.17 -6.10 2.26
CA TYR A 19 -19.87 -6.80 3.50
C TYR A 19 -18.49 -7.44 3.39
N CYS A 20 -17.50 -6.93 4.12
CA CYS A 20 -16.13 -7.43 4.07
C CYS A 20 -16.02 -8.71 4.92
N PRO A 21 -15.64 -9.87 4.35
CA PRO A 21 -15.52 -11.13 5.10
C PRO A 21 -14.45 -11.08 6.20
N HIS A 22 -13.44 -10.23 6.02
CA HIS A 22 -12.35 -10.06 6.97
C HIS A 22 -12.71 -9.13 8.13
N CYS A 23 -13.30 -7.96 7.82
CA CYS A 23 -13.75 -7.00 8.85
C CYS A 23 -15.03 -7.43 9.56
N LYS A 24 -15.81 -8.34 8.95
CA LYS A 24 -17.14 -8.77 9.42
C LYS A 24 -18.14 -7.61 9.57
N SER A 25 -17.99 -6.59 8.74
CA SER A 25 -18.83 -5.39 8.74
C SER A 25 -18.92 -4.80 7.33
N HIS A 26 -19.89 -3.89 7.12
CA HIS A 26 -19.99 -3.16 5.87
C HIS A 26 -18.85 -2.14 5.76
N GLN A 27 -18.13 -2.22 4.65
CA GLN A 27 -17.00 -1.36 4.37
C GLN A 27 -17.11 -0.75 2.98
N LEU A 28 -16.43 0.38 2.80
CA LEU A 28 -16.21 0.94 1.47
C LEU A 28 -15.25 0.03 0.68
N PHE A 29 -15.45 -0.07 -0.63
CA PHE A 29 -14.57 -0.80 -1.53
C PHE A 29 -14.17 0.01 -2.76
N LYS A 30 -13.02 -0.35 -3.33
CA LYS A 30 -12.63 -0.04 -4.70
C LYS A 30 -12.71 -1.30 -5.55
N HIS A 31 -13.31 -1.20 -6.73
CA HIS A 31 -13.30 -2.23 -7.75
C HIS A 31 -12.25 -1.87 -8.76
N GLU A 32 -11.21 -2.67 -8.86
CA GLU A 32 -10.06 -2.40 -9.70
C GLU A 32 -9.95 -3.42 -10.82
N GLU A 33 -9.64 -2.93 -12.02
CA GLU A 33 -9.34 -3.71 -13.19
C GLU A 33 -7.83 -3.68 -13.43
N VAL A 34 -7.21 -4.86 -13.46
CA VAL A 34 -5.79 -5.03 -13.77
C VAL A 34 -5.62 -5.31 -15.25
N SER A 35 -4.74 -4.56 -15.90
CA SER A 35 -4.47 -4.65 -17.32
C SER A 35 -2.98 -4.62 -17.61
N LYS A 36 -2.53 -5.41 -18.59
CA LYS A 36 -1.17 -5.39 -19.11
C LYS A 36 -1.07 -4.34 -20.21
N TYR A 37 0.01 -3.57 -20.20
CA TYR A 37 0.36 -2.58 -21.22
C TYR A 37 1.67 -2.96 -21.88
N PHE A 38 1.75 -2.81 -23.21
CA PHE A 38 3.00 -2.86 -23.95
C PHE A 38 3.80 -1.59 -23.67
N THR A 39 5.06 -1.75 -23.28
CA THR A 39 5.99 -0.65 -23.06
C THR A 39 7.01 -0.59 -24.18
N LEU A 40 7.24 0.62 -24.70
CA LEU A 40 8.32 0.91 -25.64
C LEU A 40 9.16 2.03 -25.04
N TYR A 41 10.48 1.82 -24.92
CA TYR A 41 11.36 2.75 -24.21
C TYR A 41 10.79 3.13 -22.83
N PHE A 42 10.25 2.14 -22.10
CA PHE A 42 9.62 2.30 -20.78
C PHE A 42 8.32 3.12 -20.73
N ILE A 43 7.83 3.62 -21.86
CA ILE A 43 6.54 4.32 -21.93
C ILE A 43 5.43 3.29 -22.24
N PRO A 44 4.42 3.10 -21.37
CA PRO A 44 3.29 2.21 -21.64
C PRO A 44 2.38 2.82 -22.71
N LEU A 45 2.40 2.27 -23.91
CA LEU A 45 1.71 2.85 -25.07
C LEU A 45 0.30 2.28 -25.26
N ILE A 46 0.16 0.96 -25.17
CA ILE A 46 -1.07 0.27 -25.60
C ILE A 46 -1.43 -0.80 -24.58
N LYS A 47 -2.70 -0.82 -24.13
CA LYS A 47 -3.26 -1.92 -23.33
C LYS A 47 -3.30 -3.18 -24.20
N THR A 48 -2.58 -4.22 -23.79
CA THR A 48 -2.47 -5.48 -24.52
C THR A 48 -3.46 -6.53 -24.02
N GLU A 49 -3.71 -6.58 -22.72
CA GLU A 49 -4.49 -7.64 -22.11
C GLU A 49 -5.17 -7.17 -20.83
N LYS A 50 -6.36 -7.67 -20.53
CA LYS A 50 -7.00 -7.52 -19.21
C LYS A 50 -6.66 -8.75 -18.38
N LEU A 51 -5.95 -8.55 -17.27
CA LEU A 51 -5.46 -9.65 -16.42
C LEU A 51 -6.51 -10.08 -15.38
N GLY A 52 -7.39 -9.19 -14.96
CA GLY A 52 -8.45 -9.53 -14.02
C GLY A 52 -9.09 -8.32 -13.36
N GLU A 53 -9.94 -8.60 -12.39
CA GLU A 53 -10.60 -7.61 -11.54
C GLU A 53 -10.56 -8.07 -10.08
N TYR A 54 -10.49 -7.13 -9.15
CA TYR A 54 -10.63 -7.39 -7.72
C TYR A 54 -11.37 -6.28 -7.00
N ILE A 55 -11.85 -6.60 -5.80
CA ILE A 55 -12.47 -5.69 -4.85
C ILE A 55 -11.52 -5.51 -3.68
N GLU A 56 -11.12 -4.28 -3.40
CA GLU A 56 -10.27 -3.94 -2.27
C GLU A 56 -11.08 -3.27 -1.17
N CYS A 57 -11.06 -3.86 0.04
CA CYS A 57 -11.64 -3.24 1.23
C CYS A 57 -10.86 -1.99 1.61
N GLN A 58 -11.50 -0.83 1.72
CA GLN A 58 -10.84 0.42 2.09
C GLN A 58 -10.55 0.56 3.59
N THR A 59 -10.77 -0.50 4.37
CA THR A 59 -10.51 -0.54 5.83
C THR A 59 -9.44 -1.53 6.21
N CYS A 60 -9.47 -2.74 5.65
CA CYS A 60 -8.45 -3.77 5.92
C CYS A 60 -7.56 -4.08 4.72
N PHE A 61 -7.77 -3.41 3.58
CA PHE A 61 -6.94 -3.47 2.37
C PHE A 61 -6.72 -4.86 1.76
N LYS A 62 -7.50 -5.85 2.19
CA LYS A 62 -7.51 -7.16 1.54
C LYS A 62 -8.25 -7.07 0.21
N THR A 63 -7.69 -7.75 -0.78
CA THR A 63 -8.31 -7.94 -2.09
C THR A 63 -9.17 -9.19 -2.09
N PHE A 64 -10.31 -9.10 -2.76
CA PHE A 64 -11.30 -10.15 -2.89
C PHE A 64 -11.69 -10.26 -4.36
N LYS A 65 -12.18 -11.42 -4.77
CA LYS A 65 -12.75 -11.56 -6.10
C LYS A 65 -14.07 -10.77 -6.21
N PRO A 66 -14.44 -10.26 -7.40
CA PRO A 66 -15.66 -9.46 -7.61
C PRO A 66 -16.97 -10.09 -7.09
N GLU A 67 -17.04 -11.41 -6.99
CA GLU A 67 -18.22 -12.13 -6.49
C GLU A 67 -18.51 -11.81 -5.01
N VAL A 68 -17.56 -11.25 -4.26
CA VAL A 68 -17.77 -10.84 -2.86
C VAL A 68 -18.89 -9.81 -2.70
N LEU A 69 -19.14 -9.00 -3.75
CA LEU A 69 -20.23 -8.01 -3.75
C LEU A 69 -21.62 -8.64 -3.68
N GLN A 70 -21.75 -9.94 -3.98
CA GLN A 70 -23.02 -10.66 -3.99
C GLN A 70 -23.42 -11.19 -2.60
N TYR A 71 -22.47 -11.27 -1.65
CA TYR A 71 -22.72 -11.85 -0.32
C TYR A 71 -23.71 -11.04 0.55
N GLY A 72 -24.00 -9.78 0.20
CA GLY A 72 -24.94 -8.93 0.95
C GLY A 72 -26.43 -9.11 0.62
N ARG A 73 -26.82 -10.07 -0.23
CA ARG A 73 -28.22 -10.21 -0.71
C ARG A 73 -29.01 -11.39 -0.13
N GLN A 74 -28.50 -12.07 0.90
CA GLN A 74 -29.23 -13.10 1.65
C GLN A 74 -28.94 -12.78 3.12
N VAL A 75 -29.85 -12.20 3.90
CA VAL A 75 -31.02 -12.84 4.51
C VAL A 75 -31.97 -11.72 4.94
N ASP A 76 -33.17 -11.64 4.38
CA ASP A 76 -34.37 -10.94 4.91
C ASP A 76 -35.55 -11.27 3.97
N GLY A 77 -35.91 -12.55 3.86
CA GLY A 77 -36.89 -12.97 2.85
C GLY A 77 -37.31 -14.43 2.96
N GLY A 78 -37.54 -14.92 4.18
CA GLY A 78 -38.22 -16.19 4.44
C GLY A 78 -39.61 -15.93 4.99
N MET A 79 -40.58 -15.74 4.10
CA MET A 79 -42.00 -15.70 4.42
C MET A 79 -42.56 -17.11 4.34
N ASP A 80 -42.51 -17.84 5.46
CA ASP A 80 -43.14 -19.16 5.55
C ASP A 80 -44.52 -19.02 6.21
N THR A 81 -45.52 -19.12 5.35
CA THR A 81 -46.92 -19.37 5.67
C THR A 81 -47.08 -20.65 6.51
N TYR A 82 -47.57 -20.53 7.74
CA TYR A 82 -48.32 -21.59 8.41
C TYR A 82 -49.43 -20.98 9.27
N SER A 83 -50.67 -21.14 8.82
CA SER A 83 -51.88 -20.81 9.58
C SER A 83 -52.44 -22.10 10.17
N SER A 84 -52.47 -22.18 11.50
CA SER A 84 -53.55 -22.85 12.25
C SER A 84 -53.33 -22.75 13.76
N GLY A 85 -54.14 -21.90 14.39
CA GLY A 85 -54.76 -22.11 15.70
C GLY A 85 -53.88 -22.13 16.95
N LEU A 86 -53.91 -21.04 17.72
CA LEU A 86 -54.35 -21.08 19.12
C LEU A 86 -54.63 -19.67 19.66
N GLN A 87 -55.69 -19.62 20.45
CA GLN A 87 -56.44 -18.44 20.87
C GLN A 87 -55.73 -17.61 21.96
N SER A 88 -56.02 -16.31 21.91
CA SER A 88 -56.21 -15.37 23.04
C SER A 88 -55.30 -15.47 24.26
N THR A 89 -54.56 -14.39 24.52
CA THR A 89 -54.86 -13.52 25.67
C THR A 89 -54.14 -12.18 25.53
N SER A 90 -54.94 -11.13 25.70
CA SER A 90 -54.58 -9.74 25.85
C SER A 90 -53.61 -9.50 27.01
N SER A 91 -52.57 -8.69 26.78
CA SER A 91 -52.04 -7.75 27.79
C SER A 91 -51.19 -6.68 27.11
N SER A 92 -51.65 -5.44 27.25
CA SER A 92 -51.04 -4.20 26.82
C SER A 92 -49.73 -3.90 27.56
N VAL A 93 -48.64 -3.71 26.82
CA VAL A 93 -47.48 -2.93 27.29
C VAL A 93 -47.15 -1.92 26.19
N GLN A 94 -47.66 -0.71 26.36
CA GLN A 94 -47.25 0.46 25.60
C GLN A 94 -45.85 0.87 26.08
N SER A 95 -44.84 0.64 25.25
CA SER A 95 -43.52 1.22 25.44
C SER A 95 -43.24 2.18 24.29
N THR A 96 -43.37 3.46 24.59
CA THR A 96 -43.01 4.59 23.75
C THR A 96 -41.51 4.54 23.46
N ILE A 97 -41.12 4.33 22.20
CA ILE A 97 -39.75 4.59 21.73
C ILE A 97 -39.84 5.69 20.67
N GLN A 98 -39.29 6.84 21.02
CA GLN A 98 -39.14 8.00 20.14
C GLN A 98 -38.05 7.73 19.08
N PRO A 99 -38.19 8.25 17.85
CA PRO A 99 -37.12 8.22 16.86
C PRO A 99 -36.01 9.22 17.24
N HIS A 100 -34.79 8.73 17.42
CA HIS A 100 -33.61 9.56 17.63
C HIS A 100 -33.16 10.09 16.26
N THR A 101 -33.45 11.35 15.99
CA THR A 101 -32.86 12.14 14.91
C THR A 101 -31.41 12.44 15.29
N SER A 102 -30.46 11.66 14.76
CA SER A 102 -29.03 11.99 14.83
C SER A 102 -28.69 13.01 13.74
N THR A 103 -28.91 14.30 14.04
CA THR A 103 -28.29 15.40 13.31
C THR A 103 -26.85 15.53 13.76
N HIS A 104 -25.91 14.92 13.02
CA HIS A 104 -24.51 15.30 13.10
C HIS A 104 -24.26 16.44 12.10
N PRO A 105 -23.85 17.64 12.55
CA PRO A 105 -23.40 18.69 11.65
C PRO A 105 -22.01 18.31 11.14
N TYR A 106 -21.93 17.85 9.89
CA TYR A 106 -20.67 17.91 9.14
C TYR A 106 -20.40 19.38 8.86
N THR A 107 -19.49 19.98 9.61
CA THR A 107 -18.90 21.27 9.30
C THR A 107 -18.11 21.10 8.00
N GLN A 108 -18.67 21.57 6.88
CA GLN A 108 -17.91 21.82 5.67
C GLN A 108 -16.97 23.00 5.96
N THR A 109 -15.77 22.71 6.44
CA THR A 109 -14.68 23.69 6.40
C THR A 109 -14.38 23.90 4.92
N SER A 110 -14.75 25.07 4.41
CA SER A 110 -14.39 25.53 3.08
C SER A 110 -12.87 25.58 3.00
N TYR A 111 -12.25 24.56 2.39
CA TYR A 111 -10.86 24.59 2.01
C TYR A 111 -10.69 25.68 0.97
N GLN A 112 -10.15 26.82 1.41
CA GLN A 112 -9.57 27.77 0.49
C GLN A 112 -8.45 27.05 -0.25
N GLN A 113 -8.68 26.94 -1.55
CA GLN A 113 -7.77 26.63 -2.63
C GLN A 113 -6.36 27.18 -2.33
N ALA A 114 -5.52 26.32 -1.74
CA ALA A 114 -4.11 26.62 -1.51
C ALA A 114 -3.45 26.72 -2.89
N SER A 115 -3.21 27.94 -3.32
CA SER A 115 -2.42 28.28 -4.48
C SER A 115 -0.95 27.95 -4.20
N GLN A 116 -0.54 26.68 -4.39
CA GLN A 116 0.82 26.26 -4.84
C GLN A 116 1.00 24.72 -4.79
N PRO A 117 0.50 23.96 -5.78
CA PRO A 117 0.86 22.54 -5.95
C PRO A 117 2.16 22.30 -6.75
N ASP A 118 2.79 23.34 -7.31
CA ASP A 118 3.86 23.15 -8.30
C ASP A 118 5.22 22.70 -7.72
N LYS A 119 5.49 22.97 -6.43
CA LYS A 119 6.79 22.60 -5.82
C LYS A 119 6.81 21.16 -5.31
N LEU A 120 5.75 20.73 -4.62
CA LEU A 120 5.65 19.37 -4.08
C LEU A 120 5.59 18.33 -5.21
N TYR A 121 4.83 18.63 -6.27
CA TYR A 121 4.68 17.72 -7.43
C TYR A 121 5.96 17.57 -8.25
N SER A 122 6.82 18.60 -8.29
CA SER A 122 8.08 18.56 -9.03
C SER A 122 9.25 17.99 -8.21
N PHE A 123 9.18 18.00 -6.88
CA PHE A 123 10.23 17.49 -6.00
C PHE A 123 10.10 15.97 -5.80
N VAL A 124 8.87 15.51 -5.46
CA VAL A 124 8.53 14.09 -5.27
C VAL A 124 8.77 13.25 -6.53
N LYS A 125 8.62 13.85 -7.73
CA LYS A 125 8.81 13.15 -9.01
C LYS A 125 10.26 12.92 -9.42
N VAL A 126 11.17 13.83 -9.09
CA VAL A 126 12.53 13.82 -9.65
C VAL A 126 13.47 12.93 -8.82
N ILE A 127 13.21 12.80 -7.51
CA ILE A 127 14.07 12.05 -6.60
C ILE A 127 13.64 10.58 -6.49
N PHE A 128 12.34 10.29 -6.35
CA PHE A 128 11.86 8.93 -6.09
C PHE A 128 11.63 8.08 -7.35
N GLY A 129 11.26 8.69 -8.49
CA GLY A 129 10.84 7.93 -9.68
C GLY A 129 11.94 7.29 -10.52
N LEU A 130 13.22 7.62 -10.32
CA LEU A 130 14.30 7.17 -11.22
C LEU A 130 15.57 6.66 -10.55
N VAL A 131 15.83 7.02 -9.29
CA VAL A 131 17.13 6.70 -8.67
C VAL A 131 16.95 5.70 -7.52
N GLY A 132 16.14 5.98 -6.51
CA GLY A 132 16.05 5.13 -5.30
C GLY A 132 15.62 3.68 -5.56
N ALA A 133 14.46 3.47 -6.18
CA ALA A 133 13.96 2.11 -6.43
C ALA A 133 14.81 1.36 -7.46
N ILE A 134 15.22 2.00 -8.56
CA ILE A 134 15.98 1.36 -9.65
C ILE A 134 17.40 1.00 -9.22
N PHE A 135 18.08 1.84 -8.42
CA PHE A 135 19.43 1.51 -7.93
C PHE A 135 19.39 0.37 -6.92
N ILE A 136 18.45 0.38 -5.98
CA ILE A 136 18.27 -0.71 -5.02
C ILE A 136 17.89 -2.01 -5.79
N PHE A 137 16.96 -1.95 -6.74
CA PHE A 137 16.61 -3.10 -7.59
C PHE A 137 17.81 -3.67 -8.34
N SER A 138 18.65 -2.79 -8.88
CA SER A 138 19.83 -3.17 -9.65
C SER A 138 20.87 -3.82 -8.75
N ILE A 139 21.09 -3.29 -7.55
CA ILE A 139 22.02 -3.86 -6.56
C ILE A 139 21.51 -5.24 -6.12
N PHE A 140 20.24 -5.38 -5.74
CA PHE A 140 19.66 -6.66 -5.32
C PHE A 140 19.68 -7.72 -6.44
N TYR A 141 19.37 -7.32 -7.68
CA TYR A 141 19.47 -8.21 -8.84
C TYR A 141 20.92 -8.61 -9.15
N TYR A 142 21.88 -7.69 -9.02
CA TYR A 142 23.30 -8.00 -9.22
C TYR A 142 23.83 -8.97 -8.16
N LEU A 143 23.44 -8.77 -6.90
CA LEU A 143 23.88 -9.59 -5.76
C LEU A 143 23.30 -11.01 -5.79
N SER A 144 22.05 -11.19 -6.21
CA SER A 144 21.49 -12.53 -6.43
C SER A 144 22.18 -13.28 -7.57
N SER A 145 22.81 -12.58 -8.52
CA SER A 145 23.51 -13.18 -9.66
C SER A 145 24.97 -13.58 -9.37
N SER A 146 25.64 -12.97 -8.38
CA SER A 146 27.05 -13.22 -8.06
C SER A 146 27.28 -14.29 -6.97
N ALA A 147 26.23 -14.78 -6.30
CA ALA A 147 26.33 -15.71 -5.17
C ALA A 147 26.72 -17.16 -5.51
N SER A 148 27.24 -17.45 -6.71
CA SER A 148 27.67 -18.80 -7.08
C SER A 148 29.19 -18.97 -6.96
N SER A 149 29.57 -19.80 -5.98
CA SER A 149 30.86 -20.51 -5.82
C SER A 149 32.08 -19.70 -5.36
N ASP A 150 32.25 -19.53 -4.05
CA ASP A 150 33.42 -20.08 -3.36
C ASP A 150 33.24 -20.07 -1.83
N SER A 151 33.43 -21.23 -1.22
CA SER A 151 32.88 -21.57 0.10
C SER A 151 33.76 -21.17 1.30
N ASN A 152 34.61 -20.14 1.22
CA ASN A 152 35.62 -19.95 2.28
C ASN A 152 36.05 -18.54 2.70
N SER A 153 35.44 -17.43 2.25
CA SER A 153 35.90 -16.12 2.77
C SER A 153 34.91 -14.95 2.83
N SER A 154 33.71 -14.99 2.26
CA SER A 154 32.75 -13.89 2.45
C SER A 154 31.95 -14.08 3.75
N MET A 155 32.19 -13.24 4.76
CA MET A 155 31.52 -13.29 6.07
C MET A 155 29.98 -13.09 6.03
N CYS A 156 29.43 -12.73 4.87
CA CYS A 156 28.02 -12.41 4.71
C CYS A 156 27.42 -13.08 3.46
N ALA A 157 27.48 -14.41 3.40
CA ALA A 157 26.87 -15.21 2.33
C ALA A 157 26.05 -16.38 2.90
N GLY A 158 25.02 -16.80 2.15
CA GLY A 158 24.25 -18.02 2.41
C GLY A 158 22.74 -17.77 2.61
N GLN A 159 22.00 -18.88 2.74
CA GLN A 159 20.52 -18.90 2.69
C GLN A 159 19.82 -17.99 3.72
N ALA A 160 20.45 -17.63 4.83
CA ALA A 160 19.88 -16.69 5.79
C ALA A 160 19.93 -15.24 5.29
N VAL A 161 21.02 -14.86 4.61
CA VAL A 161 21.21 -13.56 3.95
C VAL A 161 20.22 -13.43 2.79
N ASP A 162 20.15 -14.46 1.94
CA ASP A 162 19.24 -14.47 0.78
C ASP A 162 17.77 -14.31 1.23
N ARG A 163 17.34 -15.10 2.23
CA ARG A 163 15.96 -15.01 2.75
C ARG A 163 15.65 -13.65 3.35
N TRP A 164 16.61 -13.03 4.03
CA TRP A 164 16.40 -11.70 4.61
C TRP A 164 16.24 -10.66 3.50
N PHE A 165 17.09 -10.71 2.48
CA PHE A 165 16.97 -9.83 1.32
C PHE A 165 15.66 -10.03 0.56
N ASP A 166 15.23 -11.28 0.32
CA ASP A 166 13.94 -11.57 -0.33
C ASP A 166 12.76 -10.98 0.46
N GLN A 167 12.78 -11.09 1.79
CA GLN A 167 11.74 -10.55 2.67
C GLN A 167 11.75 -9.03 2.70
N SER A 168 12.92 -8.40 2.86
CA SER A 168 13.04 -6.94 2.85
C SER A 168 12.67 -6.37 1.48
N TYR A 169 13.06 -7.03 0.40
CA TYR A 169 12.70 -6.65 -0.97
C TYR A 169 11.18 -6.70 -1.20
N ALA A 170 10.49 -7.73 -0.72
CA ALA A 170 9.03 -7.82 -0.84
C ALA A 170 8.31 -6.64 -0.14
N ILE A 171 8.86 -6.13 0.97
CA ILE A 171 8.34 -4.95 1.67
C ILE A 171 8.65 -3.67 0.87
N LEU A 172 9.83 -3.56 0.27
CA LEU A 172 10.19 -2.43 -0.60
C LEU A 172 9.32 -2.37 -1.86
N GLU A 173 8.97 -3.52 -2.45
CA GLU A 173 8.09 -3.58 -3.64
C GLU A 173 6.69 -3.03 -3.33
N ASP A 174 6.16 -3.28 -2.13
CA ASP A 174 4.89 -2.69 -1.67
C ASP A 174 5.00 -1.16 -1.48
N SER A 175 6.16 -0.64 -1.08
CA SER A 175 6.42 0.81 -1.03
C SER A 175 6.40 1.44 -2.42
N ASP A 176 7.00 0.81 -3.45
CA ASP A 176 6.99 1.33 -4.84
C ASP A 176 5.55 1.47 -5.39
N ALA A 177 4.67 0.54 -5.04
CA ALA A 177 3.25 0.59 -5.42
C ALA A 177 2.51 1.82 -4.82
N ASP A 178 2.97 2.34 -3.67
CA ASP A 178 2.42 3.56 -3.07
C ASP A 178 2.71 4.79 -3.91
N TYR A 179 3.88 4.87 -4.54
CA TYR A 179 4.26 5.98 -5.40
C TYR A 179 3.47 5.97 -6.71
N GLU A 180 3.19 4.80 -7.28
CA GLU A 180 2.30 4.70 -8.45
C GLU A 180 0.89 5.23 -8.13
N LEU A 181 0.45 5.02 -6.90
CA LEU A 181 -0.81 5.56 -6.41
C LEU A 181 -0.74 7.09 -6.31
N ILE A 182 0.32 7.68 -5.73
CA ILE A 182 0.51 9.14 -5.66
C ILE A 182 0.38 9.79 -7.06
N ASP A 183 0.95 9.16 -8.08
CA ASP A 183 0.88 9.64 -9.46
C ASP A 183 -0.54 9.59 -10.07
N SER A 184 -1.33 8.60 -9.66
CA SER A 184 -2.76 8.51 -10.01
C SER A 184 -3.67 9.38 -9.12
N ILE A 185 -3.15 9.83 -7.98
CA ILE A 185 -3.83 10.51 -6.87
C ILE A 185 -3.79 12.05 -7.01
N GLN A 186 -3.63 12.58 -8.23
CA GLN A 186 -3.89 14.01 -8.51
C GLN A 186 -5.27 14.51 -8.00
N TYR A 187 -6.14 13.63 -7.50
CA TYR A 187 -7.46 13.91 -6.98
C TYR A 187 -7.70 13.64 -5.48
N TYR A 188 -6.75 13.05 -4.74
CA TYR A 188 -6.97 12.69 -3.33
C TYR A 188 -6.09 13.52 -2.39
N SER A 189 -6.73 14.35 -1.57
CA SER A 189 -6.09 15.13 -0.50
C SER A 189 -5.87 14.33 0.79
N ASP A 190 -6.10 13.02 0.76
CA ASP A 190 -6.08 12.16 1.94
C ASP A 190 -4.95 11.14 1.86
N PHE A 191 -3.86 11.43 2.56
CA PHE A 191 -2.70 10.54 2.72
C PHE A 191 -2.89 9.53 3.87
N SER A 192 -4.02 9.54 4.59
CA SER A 192 -4.23 8.63 5.72
C SER A 192 -4.09 7.15 5.34
N PRO A 193 -4.60 6.67 4.18
CA PRO A 193 -4.37 5.29 3.76
C PRO A 193 -2.89 4.98 3.52
N LEU A 194 -2.13 5.92 2.92
CA LEU A 194 -0.69 5.78 2.68
C LEU A 194 0.07 5.70 4.01
N ALA A 195 -0.29 6.55 4.98
CA ALA A 195 0.31 6.54 6.30
C ALA A 195 0.09 5.21 7.02
N SER A 196 -1.13 4.66 6.98
CA SER A 196 -1.43 3.35 7.58
C SER A 196 -0.68 2.20 6.91
N ARG A 197 -0.50 2.24 5.57
CA ARG A 197 0.30 1.22 4.88
C ARG A 197 1.77 1.28 5.23
N ALA A 198 2.35 2.47 5.23
CA ALA A 198 3.75 2.66 5.61
C ALA A 198 4.01 2.28 7.08
N GLU A 199 3.05 2.54 7.98
CA GLU A 199 3.13 2.07 9.38
C GLU A 199 3.19 0.53 9.46
N ASN A 200 2.37 -0.15 8.64
CA ASN A 200 2.37 -1.61 8.59
C ASN A 200 3.69 -2.14 8.03
N ARG A 201 4.22 -1.57 6.93
CA ARG A 201 5.53 -1.92 6.36
C ARG A 201 6.66 -1.75 7.37
N TYR A 202 6.71 -0.60 8.06
CA TYR A 202 7.67 -0.36 9.13
C TYR A 202 7.58 -1.43 10.22
N SER A 203 6.37 -1.76 10.66
CA SER A 203 6.13 -2.76 11.69
C SER A 203 6.50 -4.18 11.24
N GLU A 204 6.28 -4.51 9.97
CA GLU A 204 6.67 -5.80 9.37
C GLU A 204 8.19 -5.91 9.22
N HIS A 205 8.85 -4.91 8.65
CA HIS A 205 10.30 -4.90 8.48
C HIS A 205 11.05 -4.97 9.82
N LYS A 206 10.56 -4.24 10.82
CA LYS A 206 11.14 -4.23 12.17
C LYS A 206 11.17 -5.63 12.83
N ARG A 207 10.22 -6.51 12.47
CA ARG A 207 10.13 -7.89 12.97
C ARG A 207 11.08 -8.85 12.24
N LEU A 208 11.67 -8.46 11.11
CA LEU A 208 12.63 -9.29 10.40
C LEU A 208 13.94 -9.37 11.19
N GLU A 209 14.42 -10.58 11.41
CA GLU A 209 15.72 -10.84 12.02
C GLU A 209 16.79 -10.87 10.93
N ALA A 210 17.74 -9.93 10.97
CA ALA A 210 18.87 -9.92 10.07
C ALA A 210 20.01 -10.80 10.63
N PRO A 211 20.77 -11.49 9.75
CA PRO A 211 22.07 -12.04 10.12
C PRO A 211 22.98 -10.96 10.72
N ALA A 212 23.88 -11.33 11.64
CA ALA A 212 24.74 -10.37 12.34
C ALA A 212 25.56 -9.47 11.40
N CYS A 213 25.96 -10.00 10.23
CA CYS A 213 26.73 -9.25 9.24
C CYS A 213 25.90 -8.21 8.46
N LEU A 214 24.55 -8.27 8.54
CA LEU A 214 23.63 -7.32 7.91
C LEU A 214 22.99 -6.37 8.93
N GLN A 215 23.44 -6.38 10.19
CA GLN A 215 22.78 -5.62 11.24
C GLN A 215 22.76 -4.12 10.97
N GLU A 216 23.82 -3.57 10.36
CA GLU A 216 23.88 -2.15 10.02
C GLU A 216 22.92 -1.79 8.88
N ILE A 217 22.90 -2.57 7.79
CA ILE A 217 21.90 -2.42 6.73
C ILE A 217 20.49 -2.53 7.29
N LYS A 218 20.23 -3.48 8.19
CA LYS A 218 18.93 -3.60 8.85
C LYS A 218 18.57 -2.34 9.62
N ASN A 219 19.50 -1.77 10.40
CA ASN A 219 19.24 -0.56 11.18
C ASN A 219 18.94 0.64 10.28
N LEU A 220 19.65 0.78 9.17
CA LEU A 220 19.40 1.82 8.17
C LEU A 220 18.06 1.60 7.46
N SER A 221 17.72 0.37 7.11
CA SER A 221 16.44 0.04 6.49
C SER A 221 15.27 0.24 7.45
N ASP A 222 15.41 -0.09 8.73
CA ASP A 222 14.42 0.24 9.77
C ASP A 222 14.20 1.76 9.89
N GLN A 223 15.26 2.56 9.77
CA GLN A 223 15.17 4.03 9.73
C GLN A 223 14.46 4.50 8.46
N TYR A 224 14.80 3.95 7.30
CA TYR A 224 14.16 4.30 6.02
C TYR A 224 12.64 4.13 6.08
N PHE A 225 12.15 2.95 6.50
CA PHE A 225 10.71 2.69 6.61
C PHE A 225 10.02 3.52 7.69
N PHE A 226 10.72 3.82 8.79
CA PHE A 226 10.19 4.74 9.80
C PHE A 226 9.99 6.14 9.22
N THR A 227 11.00 6.66 8.53
CA THR A 227 10.96 7.99 7.91
C THR A 227 9.89 8.06 6.82
N GLU A 228 9.72 7.01 6.01
CA GLU A 228 8.63 6.87 5.04
C GLU A 228 7.25 6.98 5.72
N TRP A 229 7.04 6.25 6.82
CA TRP A 229 5.79 6.33 7.57
C TRP A 229 5.55 7.75 8.12
N LYS A 230 6.57 8.38 8.68
CA LYS A 230 6.48 9.73 9.23
C LYS A 230 6.20 10.78 8.16
N MET A 231 6.77 10.63 6.97
CA MET A 231 6.47 11.46 5.79
C MET A 231 4.98 11.38 5.45
N TYR A 232 4.42 10.19 5.26
CA TYR A 232 3.00 10.03 4.94
C TYR A 232 2.09 10.49 6.07
N GLN A 233 2.48 10.26 7.33
CA GLN A 233 1.74 10.75 8.48
C GLN A 233 1.67 12.28 8.50
N ALA A 234 2.78 12.98 8.27
CA ALA A 234 2.81 14.44 8.18
C ALA A 234 1.94 14.95 7.02
N ALA A 235 2.07 14.34 5.84
CA ALA A 235 1.23 14.65 4.69
C ALA A 235 -0.27 14.46 4.97
N SER A 236 -0.64 13.42 5.72
CA SER A 236 -2.05 13.16 6.10
C SER A 236 -2.62 14.21 7.05
N GLN A 237 -1.76 14.88 7.80
CA GLN A 237 -2.12 15.99 8.70
C GLN A 237 -2.14 17.35 7.99
N GLY A 238 -1.79 17.39 6.69
CA GLY A 238 -1.65 18.61 5.91
C GLY A 238 -0.34 19.37 6.15
N ASP A 239 0.62 18.77 6.87
CA ASP A 239 1.93 19.35 7.13
C ASP A 239 2.93 18.94 6.04
N LEU A 240 2.80 19.60 4.88
CA LEU A 240 3.58 19.27 3.69
C LEU A 240 5.05 19.67 3.81
N ASP A 241 5.37 20.72 4.56
CA ASP A 241 6.76 21.14 4.77
C ASP A 241 7.52 20.07 5.58
N VAL A 242 6.91 19.56 6.66
CA VAL A 242 7.49 18.45 7.45
C VAL A 242 7.58 17.16 6.63
N ALA A 243 6.62 16.89 5.74
CA ALA A 243 6.71 15.74 4.84
C ALA A 243 7.93 15.83 3.91
N VAL A 244 8.25 17.01 3.37
CA VAL A 244 9.43 17.24 2.52
C VAL A 244 10.74 17.10 3.30
N ASP A 245 10.77 17.50 4.57
CA ASP A 245 11.93 17.28 5.43
C ASP A 245 12.21 15.79 5.62
N TYR A 246 11.17 14.99 5.88
CA TYR A 246 11.30 13.52 5.95
C TYR A 246 11.72 12.89 4.61
N GLU A 247 11.18 13.38 3.49
CA GLU A 247 11.60 12.95 2.16
C GLU A 247 13.11 13.14 1.95
N THR A 248 13.63 14.31 2.35
CA THR A 248 15.07 14.62 2.26
C THR A 248 15.90 13.70 3.15
N GLU A 249 15.42 13.39 4.35
CA GLU A 249 16.05 12.44 5.26
C GLU A 249 16.08 11.01 4.68
N MET A 250 15.01 10.56 4.04
CA MET A 250 14.95 9.24 3.38
C MET A 250 16.05 9.07 2.32
N VAL A 251 16.31 10.11 1.52
CA VAL A 251 17.37 10.08 0.49
C VAL A 251 18.73 9.87 1.13
N SER A 252 19.03 10.60 2.21
CA SER A 252 20.28 10.46 2.95
C SER A 252 20.44 9.07 3.55
N ILE A 253 19.36 8.46 4.04
CA ILE A 253 19.38 7.07 4.55
C ILE A 253 19.61 6.08 3.40
N ALA A 254 18.96 6.27 2.25
CA ALA A 254 19.15 5.41 1.09
C ALA A 254 20.61 5.43 0.59
N ASP A 255 21.25 6.61 0.56
CA ASP A 255 22.67 6.74 0.21
C ASP A 255 23.56 5.96 1.20
N GLN A 256 23.26 6.01 2.50
CA GLN A 256 23.99 5.24 3.51
C GLN A 256 23.81 3.74 3.33
N ILE A 257 22.60 3.27 2.98
CA ILE A 257 22.35 1.85 2.68
C ILE A 257 23.22 1.42 1.51
N VAL A 258 23.29 2.21 0.43
CA VAL A 258 24.12 1.89 -0.74
C VAL A 258 25.60 1.80 -0.37
N LEU A 259 26.11 2.76 0.40
CA LEU A 259 27.52 2.75 0.84
C LEU A 259 27.85 1.55 1.73
N GLU A 260 26.94 1.18 2.64
CA GLU A 260 27.13 0.01 3.50
C GLU A 260 27.07 -1.29 2.71
N MET A 261 26.16 -1.39 1.74
CA MET A 261 26.11 -2.52 0.81
C MET A 261 27.42 -2.62 0.02
N ASP A 262 27.90 -1.52 -0.56
CA ASP A 262 29.14 -1.49 -1.34
C ASP A 262 30.34 -1.97 -0.50
N SER A 263 30.48 -1.45 0.72
CA SER A 263 31.48 -1.88 1.70
C SER A 263 31.47 -3.39 1.99
N LEU A 264 30.27 -3.99 2.08
CA LEU A 264 30.11 -5.43 2.33
C LEU A 264 30.50 -6.31 1.14
N PHE A 265 30.46 -5.77 -0.09
CA PHE A 265 30.67 -6.54 -1.31
C PHE A 265 31.95 -6.20 -2.09
N GLU A 266 32.54 -5.01 -1.94
CA GLU A 266 33.84 -4.64 -2.54
C GLU A 266 35.03 -5.40 -1.92
N GLY A 267 34.83 -6.05 -0.77
CA GLY A 267 35.83 -6.92 -0.14
C GLY A 267 35.95 -8.33 -0.74
N GLN A 268 35.26 -8.64 -1.85
CA GLN A 268 35.22 -9.95 -2.51
C GLN A 268 36.03 -10.01 -3.81
#